data_AF-A0A066RVM1-F1
#
_entry.id   AF-A0A066RVM1-F1
#
_cell.length_a   1.000
_cell.length_b   1.000
_cell.length_c   1.000
_cell.angle_alpha   90.00
_cell.angle_beta   90.00
_cell.angle_gamma   90.00
#
_symmetry.space_group_name_H-M   'P 1'
#
loop_
_entity.id
_entity.type
_entity.pdbx_description
1 polymer ?
#
loop_
_entity_poly.entity_id
_entity_poly.type
_entity_poly.pdbx_seq_one_letter_code
_entity_poly.pdbx_strand_id
1 'polypeptide(L)'
;MKKLSPFFLSTALFLSTSQMIAAPALADNPSQATLDQAAKDVCGCLAEPYAALEKALQAMKTEKGNDLSRLMNSKGELTQMMNATEQCMSALRKKYPNINADQSLQKQVLDRTRQFCPNPLETVDLSAPSK
;
A
#
# COMPACT_ATOMS: atom_id res chain seq x y z
N MET A 1 31.93 2.57 76.31
CA MET A 1 32.47 3.56 75.34
C MET A 1 31.34 4.53 75.02
N LYS A 2 31.61 5.84 75.05
CA LYS A 2 30.64 6.94 75.15
C LYS A 2 30.99 8.01 74.11
N LYS A 3 29.97 8.65 73.52
CA LYS A 3 29.97 9.96 72.81
C LYS A 3 30.63 9.99 71.42
N LEU A 4 30.30 10.88 70.48
CA LEU A 4 29.17 11.74 70.07
C LEU A 4 29.65 12.31 68.69
N SER A 5 28.75 12.61 67.77
CA SER A 5 28.92 13.33 66.47
C SER A 5 29.57 14.75 66.63
N PRO A 6 29.83 15.64 65.60
CA PRO A 6 29.09 15.80 64.33
C PRO A 6 29.79 16.53 63.10
N PHE A 7 28.96 16.85 62.08
CA PHE A 7 29.00 17.97 61.10
C PHE A 7 30.13 18.07 60.05
N PHE A 8 29.76 18.11 58.76
CA PHE A 8 30.12 19.22 57.85
C PHE A 8 29.15 19.35 56.66
N LEU A 9 28.77 20.60 56.40
CA LEU A 9 27.92 21.14 55.33
C LEU A 9 28.51 20.93 53.93
N SER A 10 27.65 20.73 52.93
CA SER A 10 27.78 21.45 51.66
C SER A 10 26.48 21.48 50.86
N THR A 11 26.00 22.71 50.70
CA THR A 11 24.99 23.22 49.77
C THR A 11 25.36 22.98 48.31
N ALA A 12 24.40 22.57 47.49
CA ALA A 12 24.37 22.90 46.07
C ALA A 12 22.91 23.09 45.60
N LEU A 13 22.55 24.35 45.35
CA LEU A 13 21.39 24.75 44.57
C LEU A 13 21.44 24.06 43.19
N PHE A 14 20.44 23.25 42.85
CA PHE A 14 20.15 22.95 41.46
C PHE A 14 19.10 23.94 40.97
N LEU A 15 19.53 24.86 40.08
CA LEU A 15 18.64 25.67 39.27
C LEU A 15 17.75 24.72 38.46
N SER A 16 16.46 24.70 38.79
CA SER A 16 15.44 24.02 38.00
C SER A 16 15.22 24.80 36.70
N THR A 17 15.99 24.46 35.66
CA THR A 17 15.69 24.88 34.29
C THR A 17 14.40 24.20 33.86
N SER A 18 13.33 24.99 33.73
CA SER A 18 12.08 24.58 33.10
C SER A 18 12.33 24.22 31.64
N GLN A 19 12.68 22.95 31.37
CA GLN A 19 12.70 22.40 30.03
C GLN A 19 11.25 22.20 29.59
N MET A 20 10.78 23.05 28.67
CA MET A 20 9.60 22.76 27.89
C MET A 20 9.92 21.55 27.00
N ILE A 21 9.43 20.37 27.40
CA ILE A 21 9.46 19.18 26.56
C ILE A 21 8.44 19.41 25.45
N ALA A 22 8.93 19.76 24.26
CA ALA A 22 8.14 19.69 23.04
C ALA A 22 7.75 18.23 22.81
N ALA A 23 6.45 17.93 22.90
CA ALA A 23 5.93 16.61 22.56
C ALA A 23 6.27 16.32 21.08
N PRO A 24 6.98 15.21 20.77
CA PRO A 24 7.18 14.82 19.38
C PRO A 24 5.80 14.50 18.80
N ALA A 25 5.45 15.17 17.69
CA ALA A 25 4.30 14.78 16.88
C ALA A 25 4.51 13.32 16.49
N LEU A 26 3.70 12.42 17.06
CA LEU A 26 3.74 11.00 16.74
C LEU A 26 3.36 10.87 15.27
N ALA A 27 4.34 10.52 14.43
CA ALA A 27 4.04 10.05 13.10
C ALA A 27 3.27 8.74 13.24
N ASP A 28 1.94 8.78 13.03
CA ASP A 28 1.06 7.61 13.00
C ASP A 28 1.42 6.73 11.80
N ASN A 29 2.47 5.93 11.96
CA ASN A 29 2.82 4.88 11.02
C ASN A 29 1.71 3.83 11.03
N PRO A 30 1.10 3.51 9.88
CA PRO A 30 0.02 2.54 9.83
C PRO A 30 0.51 1.15 10.27
N SER A 31 -0.34 0.45 11.00
CA SER A 31 -0.08 -0.92 11.43
C SER A 31 0.01 -1.89 10.24
N GLN A 32 0.62 -3.06 10.45
CA GLN A 32 0.63 -4.13 9.45
C GLN A 32 -0.79 -4.53 9.01
N ALA A 33 -1.73 -4.62 9.95
CA ALA A 33 -3.14 -4.91 9.65
C ALA A 33 -3.78 -3.83 8.76
N THR A 34 -3.40 -2.56 8.94
CA THR A 34 -3.85 -1.46 8.08
C THR A 34 -3.30 -1.59 6.66
N LEU A 35 -2.02 -1.95 6.52
CA LEU A 35 -1.40 -2.19 5.21
C LEU A 35 -2.04 -3.38 4.49
N ASP A 36 -2.33 -4.46 5.21
CA ASP A 36 -3.00 -5.63 4.66
C ASP A 36 -4.44 -5.31 4.23
N GLN A 37 -5.17 -4.53 5.04
CA GLN A 37 -6.53 -4.12 4.68
C GLN A 37 -6.53 -3.18 3.48
N ALA A 38 -5.61 -2.22 3.41
CA ALA A 38 -5.45 -1.36 2.25
C ALA A 38 -5.16 -2.18 0.98
N ALA A 39 -4.30 -3.20 1.08
CA ALA A 39 -4.01 -4.09 -0.05
C ALA A 39 -5.22 -4.90 -0.50
N LYS A 40 -6.03 -5.42 0.43
CA LYS A 40 -7.30 -6.11 0.13
C LYS A 40 -8.33 -5.18 -0.49
N ASP A 41 -8.41 -3.93 -0.03
CA ASP A 41 -9.31 -2.94 -0.61
C ASP A 41 -8.89 -2.58 -2.05
N VAL A 42 -7.58 -2.49 -2.32
CA VAL A 42 -7.05 -2.36 -3.68
C VAL A 42 -7.47 -3.56 -4.54
N CYS A 43 -7.39 -4.79 -4.01
CA CYS A 43 -7.92 -5.97 -4.69
C CYS A 43 -9.43 -5.87 -4.98
N GLY A 44 -10.21 -5.28 -4.07
CA GLY A 44 -11.62 -4.99 -4.30
C GLY A 44 -11.84 -4.08 -5.50
N CYS A 45 -11.03 -3.03 -5.66
CA CYS A 45 -11.07 -2.17 -6.84
C CYS A 45 -10.68 -2.90 -8.14
N LEU A 46 -9.84 -3.94 -8.03
CA LEU A 46 -9.31 -4.68 -9.17
C LEU A 46 -10.12 -5.93 -9.53
N ALA A 47 -11.11 -6.33 -8.72
CA ALA A 47 -11.82 -7.60 -8.90
C ALA A 47 -12.54 -7.70 -10.25
N GLU A 48 -13.41 -6.73 -10.57
CA GLU A 48 -14.11 -6.67 -11.85
C GLU A 48 -13.17 -6.49 -13.05
N PRO A 49 -12.22 -5.53 -13.06
CA PRO A 49 -11.31 -5.38 -14.19
C PRO A 49 -10.43 -6.62 -14.41
N TYR A 50 -9.99 -7.30 -13.35
CA TYR A 50 -9.23 -8.54 -13.50
C TYR A 50 -10.10 -9.68 -14.03
N ALA A 51 -11.35 -9.82 -13.59
CA ALA A 51 -12.25 -10.83 -14.15
C ALA A 51 -12.55 -10.59 -15.64
N ALA A 52 -12.75 -9.33 -16.04
CA ALA A 52 -12.93 -8.96 -17.44
C ALA A 52 -11.67 -9.27 -18.26
N LEU A 53 -10.49 -8.96 -17.72
CA LEU A 53 -9.20 -9.24 -18.33
C LEU A 53 -8.95 -10.75 -18.48
N GLU A 54 -9.23 -11.56 -17.45
CA GLU A 54 -9.12 -13.02 -17.52
C GLU A 54 -10.02 -13.61 -18.60
N LYS A 55 -11.27 -13.13 -18.70
CA LYS A 55 -12.20 -13.54 -19.75
C LYS A 55 -11.66 -13.19 -21.14
N ALA A 56 -11.11 -11.99 -21.31
CA ALA A 56 -10.49 -11.57 -22.56
C ALA A 56 -9.25 -12.44 -22.89
N LEU A 57 -8.38 -12.70 -21.91
CA LEU A 57 -7.22 -13.59 -22.05
C LEU A 57 -7.62 -14.99 -22.49
N GLN A 58 -8.70 -15.55 -21.93
CA GLN A 58 -9.23 -16.85 -22.36
C GLN A 58 -9.76 -16.82 -23.79
N ALA A 59 -10.46 -15.75 -24.19
CA ALA A 59 -11.00 -15.59 -25.54
C ALA A 59 -9.93 -15.38 -26.63
N MET A 60 -8.72 -14.97 -26.23
CA MET A 60 -7.57 -14.81 -27.12
C MET A 60 -6.79 -16.11 -27.35
N LYS A 61 -6.99 -17.15 -26.55
CA LYS A 61 -6.32 -18.43 -26.72
C LYS A 61 -6.80 -19.09 -28.01
N THR A 62 -5.89 -19.24 -28.97
CA THR A 62 -6.12 -19.99 -30.21
C THR A 62 -5.18 -21.19 -30.29
N GLU A 63 -5.41 -22.10 -31.24
CA GLU A 63 -4.48 -23.21 -31.53
C GLU A 63 -3.09 -22.73 -32.00
N LYS A 64 -2.94 -21.44 -32.37
CA LYS A 64 -1.70 -20.84 -32.89
C LYS A 64 -1.03 -19.83 -31.95
N GLY A 65 -1.56 -19.62 -30.73
CA GLY A 65 -1.08 -18.61 -29.78
C GLY A 65 -2.15 -17.58 -29.40
N ASN A 66 -1.73 -16.47 -28.77
CA ASN A 66 -2.63 -15.44 -28.27
C ASN A 66 -2.83 -14.32 -29.31
N ASP A 67 -4.08 -14.06 -29.73
CA ASP A 67 -4.40 -12.94 -30.64
C ASP A 67 -4.79 -11.66 -29.88
N LEU A 68 -3.78 -10.86 -29.54
CA LEU A 68 -3.92 -9.57 -28.84
C LEU A 68 -4.71 -8.50 -29.63
N SER A 69 -4.91 -8.69 -30.94
CA SER A 69 -5.64 -7.75 -31.80
C SER A 69 -7.09 -7.56 -31.34
N ARG A 70 -7.70 -8.61 -30.76
CA ARG A 70 -9.08 -8.56 -30.26
C ARG A 70 -9.21 -7.73 -28.98
N LEU A 71 -8.19 -7.73 -28.12
CA LEU A 71 -8.15 -6.88 -26.93
C LEU A 71 -8.05 -5.39 -27.31
N MET A 72 -7.20 -5.06 -28.29
CA MET A 72 -6.98 -3.69 -28.79
C MET A 72 -8.22 -3.05 -29.44
N ASN A 73 -9.14 -3.86 -29.99
CA ASN A 73 -10.38 -3.37 -30.60
C ASN A 73 -11.44 -2.92 -29.57
N SER A 74 -11.21 -3.15 -28.28
CA SER A 74 -12.18 -2.93 -27.19
C SER A 74 -12.02 -1.57 -26.49
N LYS A 75 -11.60 -0.52 -27.22
CA LYS A 75 -11.21 0.79 -26.65
C LYS A 75 -12.24 1.40 -25.68
N GLY A 76 -13.53 1.25 -25.97
CA GLY A 76 -14.61 1.77 -25.12
C GLY A 76 -14.70 1.08 -23.76
N GLU A 77 -14.64 -0.24 -23.75
CA GLU A 77 -14.69 -1.07 -22.53
C GLU A 77 -13.42 -0.87 -21.68
N LEU A 78 -12.25 -0.78 -22.33
CA LEU A 78 -10.99 -0.44 -21.66
C LEU A 78 -11.06 0.91 -20.95
N THR A 79 -11.62 1.92 -21.61
CA THR A 79 -11.77 3.26 -21.02
C THR A 79 -12.72 3.25 -19.82
N GLN A 80 -13.86 2.57 -19.92
CA GLN A 80 -14.80 2.44 -18.79
C GLN A 80 -14.15 1.73 -17.59
N MET A 81 -13.44 0.64 -17.86
CA MET A 81 -12.72 -0.13 -16.85
C MET A 81 -11.64 0.71 -16.15
N MET A 82 -10.88 1.50 -16.90
CA MET A 82 -9.90 2.43 -16.34
C MET A 82 -10.55 3.49 -15.45
N ASN A 83 -11.65 4.11 -15.92
CA ASN A 83 -12.36 5.13 -15.15
C ASN A 83 -12.93 4.59 -13.84
N ALA A 84 -13.55 3.41 -13.86
CA ALA A 84 -14.09 2.76 -12.67
C ALA A 84 -12.97 2.43 -11.65
N THR A 85 -11.84 1.91 -12.16
CA THR A 85 -10.67 1.63 -11.32
C THR A 85 -10.11 2.91 -10.70
N GLU A 86 -9.98 3.99 -11.47
CA GLU A 86 -9.47 5.26 -10.98
C GLU A 86 -10.38 5.87 -9.90
N GLN A 87 -11.70 5.82 -10.10
CA GLN A 87 -12.66 6.28 -9.11
C GLN A 87 -12.52 5.51 -7.79
N CYS A 88 -12.39 4.18 -7.87
CA CYS A 88 -12.17 3.35 -6.69
C CYS A 88 -10.85 3.68 -5.99
N MET A 89 -9.75 3.78 -6.73
CA MET A 89 -8.44 4.16 -6.16
C MET A 89 -8.46 5.55 -5.53
N SER A 90 -9.20 6.49 -6.12
CA SER A 90 -9.40 7.83 -5.53
C SER A 90 -10.10 7.78 -4.17
N ALA A 91 -11.08 6.90 -4.00
CA ALA A 91 -11.71 6.67 -2.70
C ALA A 91 -10.72 6.05 -1.70
N LEU A 92 -9.87 5.12 -2.12
CA LEU A 92 -8.86 4.52 -1.25
C LEU A 92 -7.81 5.55 -0.78
N ARG A 93 -7.39 6.48 -1.66
CA ARG A 93 -6.48 7.57 -1.27
C ARG A 93 -7.05 8.44 -0.15
N LYS A 94 -8.38 8.66 -0.15
CA LYS A 94 -9.08 9.38 0.92
C LYS A 94 -9.23 8.54 2.19
N LYS A 95 -9.46 7.22 2.05
CA LYS A 95 -9.60 6.28 3.17
C LYS A 95 -8.28 6.08 3.93
N TYR A 96 -7.15 6.13 3.23
CA TYR A 96 -5.81 5.89 3.77
C TYR A 96 -4.85 7.07 3.52
N PRO A 97 -5.07 8.24 4.14
CA PRO A 97 -4.29 9.45 3.84
C PRO A 97 -2.80 9.30 4.16
N ASN A 98 -2.44 8.60 5.24
CA ASN A 98 -1.03 8.38 5.62
C ASN A 98 -0.31 7.49 4.61
N ILE A 99 -0.99 6.46 4.08
CA ILE A 99 -0.45 5.62 3.01
C ILE A 99 -0.32 6.44 1.72
N ASN A 100 -1.35 7.22 1.37
CA ASN A 100 -1.31 8.06 0.18
C ASN A 100 -0.21 9.15 0.21
N ALA A 101 0.19 9.61 1.39
CA ALA A 101 1.26 10.59 1.54
C ALA A 101 2.68 9.99 1.47
N ASP A 102 2.83 8.67 1.63
CA ASP A 102 4.12 8.01 1.78
C ASP A 102 4.36 6.94 0.70
N GLN A 103 5.42 7.14 -0.10
CA GLN A 103 5.76 6.21 -1.19
C GLN A 103 6.24 4.83 -0.70
N SER A 104 6.90 4.76 0.45
CA SER A 104 7.32 3.49 1.05
C SER A 104 6.11 2.67 1.48
N LEU A 105 5.12 3.33 2.10
CA LEU A 105 3.86 2.68 2.47
C LEU A 105 3.04 2.26 1.23
N GLN A 106 3.01 3.08 0.17
CA GLN A 106 2.38 2.70 -1.10
C GLN A 106 3.05 1.46 -1.72
N LYS A 107 4.38 1.42 -1.73
CA LYS A 107 5.12 0.25 -2.22
C LYS A 107 4.76 -1.00 -1.41
N GLN A 108 4.71 -0.86 -0.08
CA GLN A 108 4.33 -1.95 0.81
C GLN A 108 2.91 -2.47 0.59
N VAL A 109 1.95 -1.58 0.30
CA VAL A 109 0.59 -1.97 -0.09
C VAL A 109 0.61 -2.67 -1.44
N LEU A 110 1.33 -2.14 -2.43
CA LEU A 110 1.42 -2.75 -3.77
C LEU A 110 2.03 -4.16 -3.72
N ASP A 111 3.10 -4.35 -2.96
CA ASP A 111 3.75 -5.66 -2.79
C ASP A 111 2.77 -6.68 -2.16
N ARG A 112 1.95 -6.25 -1.19
CA ARG A 112 0.90 -7.09 -0.58
C ARG A 112 -0.26 -7.36 -1.54
N THR A 113 -0.68 -6.36 -2.31
CA THR A 113 -1.72 -6.52 -3.33
C THR A 113 -1.33 -7.61 -4.32
N ARG A 114 -0.07 -7.67 -4.77
CA ARG A 114 0.43 -8.74 -5.65
C ARG A 114 0.28 -10.14 -5.06
N GLN A 115 0.32 -10.26 -3.73
CA GLN A 115 0.12 -11.54 -3.03
C GLN A 115 -1.36 -11.89 -2.88
N PHE A 116 -2.23 -10.89 -2.63
CA PHE A 116 -3.65 -11.12 -2.43
C PHE A 116 -4.47 -11.26 -3.72
N CYS A 117 -4.10 -10.52 -4.77
CA CYS A 117 -4.75 -10.56 -6.07
C CYS A 117 -3.68 -10.41 -7.18
N PRO A 118 -3.07 -11.52 -7.62
CA PRO A 118 -2.04 -11.48 -8.65
C PRO A 118 -2.59 -10.93 -9.97
N ASN A 119 -1.76 -10.18 -10.70
CA ASN A 119 -2.13 -9.60 -11.98
C ASN A 119 -2.30 -10.72 -13.04
N PRO A 120 -3.49 -10.86 -13.68
CA PRO A 120 -3.72 -11.91 -14.68
C PRO A 120 -2.72 -11.89 -15.84
N LEU A 121 -2.16 -10.73 -16.21
CA LEU A 121 -1.16 -10.61 -17.28
C LEU A 121 0.19 -11.22 -16.91
N GLU A 122 0.54 -11.30 -15.62
CA GLU A 122 1.80 -11.90 -15.17
C GLU A 122 1.77 -13.44 -15.33
N THR A 123 0.60 -14.03 -15.59
CA THR A 123 0.42 -15.47 -15.78
C THR A 123 0.39 -15.91 -17.24
N VAL A 124 0.37 -14.97 -18.19
CA VAL A 124 0.28 -15.26 -19.62
C VAL A 124 1.64 -15.11 -20.27
N ASP A 125 2.12 -16.17 -20.92
CA ASP A 125 3.29 -16.10 -21.79
C ASP A 125 2.91 -15.41 -23.11
N LEU A 126 3.19 -14.12 -23.20
CA LEU A 126 2.95 -13.30 -24.40
C LEU A 126 4.08 -13.46 -25.45
N SER A 127 5.06 -14.32 -25.20
CA SER A 127 6.25 -14.49 -26.05
C SER A 127 6.06 -15.47 -27.21
N ALA A 128 4.93 -16.16 -27.31
CA ALA A 128 4.68 -17.13 -28.37
C ALA A 128 4.49 -16.40 -29.72
N PRO A 129 5.39 -16.59 -30.70
CA PRO A 129 5.29 -15.91 -31.99
C PRO A 129 4.10 -16.44 -32.78
N SER A 130 3.30 -15.52 -33.32
CA SER A 130 2.34 -15.80 -34.39
C SER A 130 3.10 -16.39 -35.58
N LYS A 131 2.94 -17.69 -35.85
CA LYS A 131 3.42 -18.33 -37.09
C LYS A 131 2.45 -18.08 -38.24
#